data_AF-A0A414KN95-F1
#
_entry.id   AF-A0A414KN95-F1
#
_cell.length_a   1.000
_cell.length_b   1.000
_cell.length_c   1.000
_cell.angle_alpha   90.00
_cell.angle_beta   90.00
_cell.angle_gamma   90.00
#
_symmetry.space_group_name_H-M   'P 1'
#
loop_
_entity.id
_entity.type
_entity.pdbx_description
1 polymer ?
#
loop_
_entity_poly.entity_id
_entity_poly.type
_entity_poly.pdbx_seq_one_letter_code
_entity_poly.pdbx_strand_id
1 'polypeptide(L)'
;MKHQILSLIQKKNSELAKNIDEQYLKCVEDIEKEIKGLSENGNTLANVLTEIASNVEEIDLTVDEEGNSIAEEANKKLEQSLKEYVSQAPDKGGIQTQLREIQNHLTEIKNGWVNANNQNNKKLEEQLTDTLASYLEELKSQVPMLVATEQPDGSYQVTFQQTGTEVPPSVTFSIVDVPGAQNNPKQDLLKEISSAIAQAEQLTEKIQIPVEIAESTPGAGDNYTINVEYDIPMSVASLSEEQLRELIKKKENSWYVIKDSIMED
;
A
#
# COMPACT_ATOMS: atom_id res chain seq x y z
N MET A 1 138.77 8.48 -56.62
CA MET A 1 137.78 8.99 -55.64
C MET A 1 136.53 9.57 -56.32
N LYS A 2 136.63 10.61 -57.18
CA LYS A 2 135.47 11.24 -57.85
C LYS A 2 134.61 10.28 -58.68
N HIS A 3 135.22 9.40 -59.48
CA HIS A 3 134.47 8.39 -60.29
C HIS A 3 133.70 7.37 -59.44
N GLN A 4 134.27 6.91 -58.32
CA GLN A 4 133.58 6.01 -57.39
C GLN A 4 132.36 6.68 -56.75
N ILE A 5 132.46 7.96 -56.37
CA ILE A 5 131.35 8.73 -55.79
C ILE A 5 130.22 8.91 -56.81
N LEU A 6 130.54 9.29 -58.06
CA LEU A 6 129.55 9.42 -59.14
C LEU A 6 128.81 8.10 -59.42
N SER A 7 129.53 6.98 -59.48
CA SER A 7 128.94 5.64 -59.67
C SER A 7 128.02 5.25 -58.51
N LEU A 8 128.41 5.53 -57.26
CA LEU A 8 127.57 5.30 -56.08
C LEU A 8 126.29 6.15 -56.08
N ILE A 9 126.38 7.43 -56.45
CA ILE A 9 125.23 8.33 -56.57
C ILE A 9 124.29 7.83 -57.67
N GLN A 10 124.82 7.44 -58.82
CA GLN A 10 124.01 6.91 -59.93
C GLN A 10 123.30 5.62 -59.54
N LYS A 11 123.97 4.72 -58.83
CA LYS A 11 123.37 3.49 -58.28
C LYS A 11 122.26 3.81 -57.28
N LYS A 12 122.51 4.71 -56.32
CA LYS A 12 121.49 5.11 -55.33
C LYS A 12 120.28 5.80 -55.95
N ASN A 13 120.48 6.67 -56.94
CA ASN A 13 119.37 7.31 -57.65
C ASN A 13 118.55 6.28 -58.45
N SER A 14 119.20 5.28 -59.05
CA SER A 14 118.51 4.19 -59.74
C SER A 14 117.73 3.28 -58.77
N GLU A 15 118.29 2.97 -57.60
CA GLU A 15 117.61 2.21 -56.55
C GLU A 15 116.42 2.99 -55.98
N LEU A 16 116.57 4.31 -55.78
CA LEU A 16 115.51 5.18 -55.29
C LEU A 16 114.36 5.28 -56.32
N ALA A 17 114.66 5.50 -57.59
CA ALA A 17 113.65 5.53 -58.65
C ALA A 17 112.87 4.21 -58.71
N LYS A 18 113.58 3.07 -58.68
CA LYS A 18 112.96 1.75 -58.67
C LYS A 18 112.07 1.52 -57.44
N ASN A 19 112.53 1.91 -56.25
CA ASN A 19 111.73 1.77 -55.02
C ASN A 19 110.48 2.66 -55.06
N ILE A 20 110.62 3.90 -55.54
CA ILE A 20 109.49 4.82 -55.74
C ILE A 20 108.47 4.20 -56.70
N ASP A 21 108.90 3.68 -57.84
CA ASP A 21 108.03 3.03 -58.82
C ASP A 21 107.33 1.79 -58.24
N GLU A 22 108.05 0.97 -57.46
CA GLU A 22 107.49 -0.20 -56.77
C GLU A 22 106.43 0.20 -55.72
N GLN A 23 106.67 1.26 -54.94
CA GLN A 23 105.70 1.78 -53.96
C GLN A 23 104.48 2.40 -54.63
N TYR A 24 104.67 3.15 -55.73
CA TYR A 24 103.55 3.69 -56.50
C TYR A 24 102.71 2.58 -57.12
N LEU A 25 103.33 1.57 -57.72
CA LEU A 25 102.62 0.43 -58.29
C LEU A 25 101.80 -0.28 -57.22
N LYS A 26 102.40 -0.57 -56.06
CA LYS A 26 101.71 -1.19 -54.93
C LYS A 26 100.54 -0.34 -54.43
N CYS A 27 100.73 0.98 -54.31
CA CYS A 27 99.67 1.90 -53.90
C CYS A 27 98.49 1.91 -54.89
N VAL A 28 98.78 1.87 -56.20
CA VAL A 28 97.74 1.76 -57.23
C VAL A 28 97.02 0.42 -57.13
N GLU A 29 97.74 -0.69 -56.97
CA GLU A 29 97.14 -2.03 -56.80
C GLU A 29 96.25 -2.10 -55.55
N ASP A 30 96.67 -1.50 -54.43
CA ASP A 30 95.89 -1.46 -53.19
C ASP A 30 94.62 -0.61 -53.37
N ILE A 31 94.70 0.55 -54.02
CA ILE A 31 93.54 1.40 -54.34
C ILE A 31 92.57 0.69 -55.28
N GLU A 32 93.07 0.02 -56.33
CA GLU A 32 92.24 -0.75 -57.26
C GLU A 32 91.49 -1.87 -56.54
N LYS A 33 92.15 -2.55 -55.59
CA LYS A 33 91.53 -3.57 -54.75
C LYS A 33 90.45 -2.99 -53.84
N GLU A 34 90.68 -1.83 -53.23
CA GLU A 34 89.68 -1.14 -52.41
C GLU A 34 88.47 -0.67 -53.24
N ILE A 35 88.70 -0.07 -54.41
CA ILE A 35 87.62 0.35 -55.33
C ILE A 35 86.78 -0.86 -55.74
N LYS A 36 87.42 -1.97 -56.07
CA LYS A 36 86.73 -3.21 -56.41
C LYS A 36 85.89 -3.71 -55.24
N GLY A 37 86.44 -3.74 -54.03
CA GLY A 37 85.71 -4.13 -52.82
C GLY A 37 84.52 -3.21 -52.52
N LEU A 38 84.68 -1.89 -52.68
CA LEU A 38 83.58 -0.93 -52.53
C LEU A 38 82.48 -1.16 -53.56
N SER A 39 82.84 -1.45 -54.81
CA SER A 39 81.87 -1.78 -55.85
C SER A 39 81.09 -3.06 -55.55
N GLU A 40 81.77 -4.11 -55.06
CA GLU A 40 81.13 -5.39 -54.69
C GLU A 40 80.17 -5.23 -53.50
N ASN A 41 80.58 -4.48 -52.47
CA ASN A 41 79.73 -4.17 -51.32
C ASN A 41 78.54 -3.29 -51.70
N GLY A 42 78.76 -2.29 -52.57
CA GLY A 42 77.70 -1.43 -53.09
C GLY A 42 76.64 -2.21 -53.86
N ASN A 43 77.07 -3.16 -54.70
CA ASN A 43 76.15 -4.07 -55.40
C ASN A 43 75.38 -4.97 -54.43
N THR A 44 76.03 -5.48 -53.38
CA THR A 44 75.39 -6.31 -52.35
C THR A 44 74.30 -5.52 -51.62
N LEU A 45 74.59 -4.29 -51.20
CA LEU A 45 73.62 -3.42 -50.54
C LEU A 45 72.44 -3.09 -51.47
N ALA A 46 72.70 -2.80 -52.74
CA ALA A 46 71.65 -2.52 -53.71
C ALA A 46 70.69 -3.72 -53.88
N ASN A 47 71.22 -4.94 -53.91
CA ASN A 47 70.41 -6.16 -53.98
C ASN A 47 69.55 -6.33 -52.74
N VAL A 48 70.11 -6.16 -51.53
CA VAL A 48 69.35 -6.24 -50.27
C VAL A 48 68.26 -5.18 -50.21
N LEU A 49 68.55 -3.94 -50.62
CA LEU A 49 67.54 -2.87 -50.65
C LEU A 49 66.42 -3.18 -51.65
N THR A 50 66.74 -3.79 -52.79
CA THR A 50 65.75 -4.22 -53.79
C THR A 50 64.87 -5.34 -53.23
N GLU A 51 65.47 -6.33 -52.57
CA GLU A 51 64.74 -7.43 -51.92
C GLU A 51 63.82 -6.93 -50.81
N ILE A 52 64.30 -6.02 -49.95
CA ILE A 52 63.47 -5.40 -48.91
C ILE A 52 62.31 -4.61 -49.55
N ALA A 53 62.57 -3.84 -50.61
CA ALA A 53 61.54 -3.07 -51.29
C ALA A 53 60.44 -3.98 -51.87
N SER A 54 60.81 -5.09 -52.50
CA SER A 54 59.87 -6.09 -52.99
C SER A 54 59.07 -6.74 -51.87
N ASN A 55 59.72 -7.15 -50.78
CA ASN A 55 59.04 -7.77 -49.65
C ASN A 55 58.04 -6.80 -48.97
N VAL A 56 58.31 -5.49 -48.97
CA VAL A 56 57.38 -4.48 -48.42
C VAL A 56 56.08 -4.40 -49.23
N GLU A 57 56.14 -4.54 -50.55
CA GLU A 57 54.93 -4.56 -51.40
C GLU A 57 54.05 -5.80 -51.14
N GLU A 58 54.64 -6.88 -50.60
CA GLU A 58 53.95 -8.12 -50.28
C GLU A 58 53.33 -8.14 -48.85
N ILE A 59 53.62 -7.14 -48.01
CA ILE A 59 53.04 -7.07 -46.66
C ILE A 59 51.57 -6.67 -46.74
N ASP A 60 50.68 -7.65 -46.54
CA ASP A 60 49.25 -7.41 -46.34
C ASP A 60 48.95 -7.18 -44.85
N LEU A 61 48.59 -5.94 -44.50
CA LEU A 61 48.24 -5.54 -43.14
C LEU A 61 46.80 -5.92 -42.74
N THR A 62 46.03 -6.53 -43.63
CA THR A 62 44.64 -6.94 -43.38
C THR A 62 44.53 -8.38 -42.87
N VAL A 63 45.62 -9.14 -42.94
CA VAL A 63 45.72 -10.51 -42.47
C VAL A 63 46.69 -10.62 -41.29
N ASP A 64 46.52 -11.67 -40.48
CA ASP A 64 47.40 -11.99 -39.36
C ASP A 64 48.65 -12.78 -39.81
N GLU A 65 49.46 -13.21 -38.84
CA GLU A 65 50.69 -13.98 -39.06
C GLU A 65 50.45 -15.34 -39.74
N GLU A 66 49.23 -15.84 -39.71
CA GLU A 66 48.80 -17.12 -40.32
C GLU A 66 48.12 -16.90 -41.68
N GLY A 67 47.96 -15.64 -42.12
CA GLY A 67 47.29 -15.26 -43.35
C GLY A 67 45.76 -15.19 -43.25
N ASN A 68 45.19 -15.25 -42.05
CA ASN A 68 43.74 -15.12 -41.85
C ASN A 68 43.32 -13.64 -41.80
N SER A 69 42.15 -13.31 -42.33
CA SER A 69 41.61 -11.95 -42.27
C SER A 69 41.37 -11.50 -40.83
N ILE A 70 42.05 -10.43 -40.42
CA ILE A 70 41.89 -9.81 -39.09
C ILE A 70 40.45 -9.32 -38.91
N ALA A 71 39.86 -8.76 -39.98
CA ALA A 71 38.51 -8.20 -39.93
C ALA A 71 37.45 -9.29 -39.72
N GLU A 72 37.58 -10.45 -40.38
CA GLU A 72 36.64 -11.56 -40.23
C GLU A 72 36.71 -12.16 -38.83
N GLU A 73 37.93 -12.39 -38.30
CA GLU A 73 38.10 -12.95 -36.97
C GLU A 73 37.59 -11.99 -35.88
N ALA A 74 37.84 -10.68 -36.03
CA ALA A 74 37.27 -9.66 -35.15
C ALA A 74 35.73 -9.65 -35.20
N ASN A 75 35.15 -9.75 -36.40
CA ASN A 75 33.70 -9.77 -36.56
C ASN A 75 33.08 -11.04 -35.95
N LYS A 76 33.73 -12.19 -36.10
CA LYS A 76 33.31 -13.47 -35.49
C LYS A 76 33.37 -13.41 -33.96
N LYS A 77 34.44 -12.86 -33.39
CA LYS A 77 34.55 -12.64 -31.93
C LYS A 77 33.47 -11.69 -31.43
N LEU A 78 33.15 -10.64 -32.18
CA LEU A 78 32.06 -9.72 -31.86
C LEU A 78 30.70 -10.43 -31.90
N GLU A 79 30.42 -11.20 -32.96
CA GLU A 79 29.16 -11.94 -33.11
C GLU A 79 28.97 -12.96 -31.98
N GLN A 80 30.02 -13.69 -31.61
CA GLN A 80 29.99 -14.60 -30.47
C GLN A 80 29.67 -13.85 -29.17
N SER A 81 30.36 -12.75 -28.91
CA SER A 81 30.14 -11.92 -27.71
C SER A 81 28.71 -11.39 -27.63
N LEU A 82 28.15 -10.94 -28.77
CA LEU A 82 26.77 -10.48 -28.86
C LEU A 82 25.77 -11.62 -28.62
N LYS A 83 26.03 -12.82 -29.15
CA LYS A 83 25.18 -13.99 -28.96
C LYS A 83 25.15 -14.45 -27.50
N GLU A 84 26.30 -14.44 -26.83
CA GLU A 84 26.42 -14.72 -25.39
C GLU A 84 25.70 -13.67 -24.54
N TYR A 85 25.81 -12.38 -24.91
CA TYR A 85 25.09 -11.30 -24.23
C TYR A 85 23.56 -11.48 -24.33
N VAL A 86 23.05 -11.78 -25.53
CA VAL A 86 21.62 -11.98 -25.78
C VAL A 86 21.09 -13.25 -25.09
N SER A 87 21.88 -14.33 -25.03
CA SER A 87 21.43 -15.57 -24.36
C SER A 87 21.34 -15.44 -22.84
N GLN A 88 22.16 -14.56 -22.25
CA GLN A 88 22.09 -14.22 -20.82
C GLN A 88 21.06 -13.13 -20.52
N ALA A 89 20.51 -12.47 -21.54
CA ALA A 89 19.50 -11.45 -21.34
C ALA A 89 18.27 -12.07 -20.67
N PRO A 90 17.69 -11.41 -19.66
CA PRO A 90 16.47 -11.90 -19.02
C PRO A 90 15.36 -12.10 -20.07
N ASP A 91 14.65 -13.22 -19.97
CA ASP A 91 13.51 -13.49 -20.85
C ASP A 91 12.40 -12.47 -20.58
N LYS A 92 12.31 -11.46 -21.44
CA LYS A 92 11.29 -10.40 -21.37
C LYS A 92 9.88 -10.98 -21.41
N GLY A 93 9.65 -12.06 -22.16
CA GLY A 93 8.36 -12.73 -22.25
C GLY A 93 8.00 -13.45 -20.95
N GLY A 94 8.96 -14.17 -20.36
CA GLY A 94 8.85 -14.78 -19.04
C GLY A 94 8.55 -13.75 -17.95
N ILE A 95 9.30 -12.64 -17.90
CA ILE A 95 9.07 -11.55 -16.95
C ILE A 95 7.68 -10.92 -17.12
N GLN A 96 7.24 -10.66 -18.36
CA GLN A 96 5.90 -10.12 -18.62
C GLN A 96 4.78 -11.06 -18.18
N THR A 97 4.99 -12.37 -18.34
CA THR A 97 4.02 -13.39 -17.91
C THR A 97 3.93 -13.44 -16.40
N GLN A 98 5.07 -13.50 -15.70
CA GLN A 98 5.13 -13.46 -14.24
C GLN A 98 4.49 -12.19 -13.67
N LEU A 99 4.75 -11.03 -14.30
CA LEU A 99 4.15 -9.77 -13.87
C LEU A 99 2.62 -9.80 -13.99
N ARG A 100 2.09 -10.39 -15.07
CA ARG A 100 0.64 -10.56 -15.28
C ARG A 100 0.03 -11.50 -14.22
N GLU A 101 0.69 -12.59 -13.90
CA GLU A 101 0.24 -13.52 -12.85
C GLU A 101 0.19 -12.83 -11.48
N ILE A 102 1.21 -12.05 -11.12
CA ILE A 102 1.23 -11.27 -9.88
C ILE A 102 0.06 -10.27 -9.84
N GLN A 103 -0.21 -9.58 -10.94
CA GLN A 103 -1.34 -8.65 -11.03
C GLN A 103 -2.70 -9.35 -10.86
N ASN A 104 -2.85 -10.55 -11.42
CA ASN A 104 -4.05 -11.36 -11.25
C ASN A 104 -4.22 -11.81 -9.79
N HIS A 105 -3.17 -12.37 -9.18
CA HIS A 105 -3.21 -12.77 -7.75
C HIS A 105 -3.54 -11.59 -6.84
N LEU A 106 -2.99 -10.40 -7.10
CA LEU A 106 -3.28 -9.20 -6.31
C LEU A 106 -4.76 -8.80 -6.42
N THR A 107 -5.35 -8.95 -7.61
CA THR A 107 -6.77 -8.68 -7.85
C THR A 107 -7.66 -9.70 -7.13
N GLU A 108 -7.30 -10.99 -7.19
CA GLU A 108 -8.01 -12.05 -6.49
C GLU A 108 -7.97 -11.87 -4.97
N ILE A 109 -6.79 -11.57 -4.40
CA ILE A 109 -6.61 -11.31 -2.97
C ILE A 109 -7.46 -10.10 -2.55
N LYS A 110 -7.42 -9.00 -3.31
CA LYS A 110 -8.21 -7.81 -3.02
C LYS A 110 -9.70 -8.12 -2.99
N ASN A 111 -10.21 -8.81 -4.00
CA ASN A 111 -11.63 -9.16 -4.09
C ASN A 111 -12.03 -10.14 -2.97
N GLY A 112 -11.19 -11.13 -2.68
CA GLY A 112 -11.39 -12.09 -1.60
C GLY A 112 -11.46 -11.40 -0.24
N TRP A 113 -10.57 -10.45 0.03
CA TRP A 113 -10.54 -9.68 1.27
C TRP A 113 -11.80 -8.82 1.44
N VAL A 114 -12.20 -8.08 0.39
CA VAL A 114 -13.43 -7.27 0.42
C VAL A 114 -14.66 -8.14 0.69
N ASN A 115 -14.77 -9.29 0.02
CA ASN A 115 -15.90 -10.20 0.22
C ASN A 115 -15.92 -10.79 1.65
N ALA A 116 -14.76 -11.25 2.14
CA ALA A 116 -14.65 -11.78 3.49
C ALA A 116 -14.98 -10.73 4.56
N ASN A 117 -14.52 -9.49 4.38
CA ASN A 117 -14.80 -8.40 5.31
C ASN A 117 -16.30 -8.07 5.35
N ASN A 118 -16.94 -7.98 4.18
CA ASN A 118 -18.38 -7.74 4.09
C ASN A 118 -19.20 -8.88 4.72
N GLN A 119 -18.80 -10.13 4.52
CA GLN A 119 -19.46 -11.29 5.13
C GLN A 119 -19.32 -11.28 6.66
N ASN A 120 -18.13 -10.96 7.17
CA ASN A 120 -17.89 -10.86 8.61
C ASN A 120 -18.70 -9.73 9.24
N ASN A 121 -18.72 -8.54 8.63
CA ASN A 121 -19.51 -7.42 9.13
C ASN A 121 -20.99 -7.76 9.18
N LYS A 122 -21.54 -8.36 8.11
CA LYS A 122 -22.94 -8.79 8.10
C LYS A 122 -23.24 -9.79 9.21
N LYS A 123 -22.36 -10.78 9.43
CA LYS A 123 -22.54 -11.76 10.50
C LYS A 123 -22.46 -11.13 11.89
N LEU A 124 -21.58 -10.15 12.07
CA LEU A 124 -21.46 -9.41 13.34
C LEU A 124 -22.72 -8.58 13.59
N GLU A 125 -23.26 -7.90 12.57
CA GLU A 125 -24.52 -7.16 12.65
C GLU A 125 -25.68 -8.07 13.02
N GLU A 126 -25.80 -9.25 12.39
CA GLU A 126 -26.82 -10.26 12.71
C GLU A 126 -26.69 -10.73 14.16
N GLN A 127 -25.48 -11.11 14.60
CA GLN A 127 -25.23 -11.57 15.97
C GLN A 127 -25.50 -10.49 17.02
N LEU A 128 -25.12 -9.25 16.75
CA LEU A 128 -25.37 -8.13 17.65
C LEU A 128 -26.88 -7.86 17.76
N THR A 129 -27.59 -7.87 16.63
CA THR A 129 -29.04 -7.68 16.58
C THR A 129 -29.76 -8.76 17.38
N ASP A 130 -29.41 -10.03 17.16
CA ASP A 130 -30.00 -11.17 17.87
C ASP A 130 -29.73 -11.10 19.38
N THR A 131 -28.50 -10.75 19.77
CA THR A 131 -28.09 -10.63 21.17
C THR A 131 -28.84 -9.49 21.87
N LEU A 132 -28.92 -8.32 21.24
CA LEU A 132 -29.66 -7.17 21.78
C LEU A 132 -31.15 -7.45 21.89
N ALA A 133 -31.74 -8.13 20.91
CA ALA A 133 -33.14 -8.56 20.97
C ALA A 133 -33.38 -9.53 22.14
N SER A 134 -32.50 -10.50 22.34
CA SER A 134 -32.58 -11.43 23.47
C SER A 134 -32.50 -10.70 24.82
N TYR A 135 -31.55 -9.78 24.98
CA TYR A 135 -31.43 -8.99 26.21
C TYR A 135 -32.66 -8.12 26.46
N LEU A 136 -33.23 -7.52 25.41
CA LEU A 136 -34.43 -6.71 25.52
C LEU A 136 -35.64 -7.53 25.99
N GLU A 137 -35.83 -8.73 25.44
CA GLU A 137 -36.90 -9.64 25.89
C GLU A 137 -36.66 -10.15 27.31
N GLU A 138 -35.41 -10.46 27.67
CA GLU A 138 -35.06 -10.84 29.03
C GLU A 138 -35.35 -9.70 30.02
N LEU A 139 -34.97 -8.46 29.70
CA LEU A 139 -35.28 -7.28 30.52
C LEU A 139 -36.79 -7.07 30.65
N LYS A 140 -37.55 -7.15 29.55
CA LYS A 140 -39.03 -7.05 29.60
C LYS A 140 -39.63 -8.10 30.53
N SER A 141 -39.10 -9.33 30.53
CA SER A 141 -39.60 -10.39 31.42
C SER A 141 -39.27 -10.17 32.90
N GLN A 142 -38.20 -9.42 33.19
CA GLN A 142 -37.76 -9.10 34.56
C GLN A 142 -38.37 -7.81 35.12
N VAL A 143 -38.83 -6.90 34.26
CA VAL A 143 -39.50 -5.66 34.71
C VAL A 143 -40.89 -6.00 35.26
N PRO A 144 -41.15 -5.77 36.56
CA PRO A 144 -42.47 -6.02 37.13
C PRO A 144 -43.50 -5.07 36.52
N MET A 145 -44.57 -5.61 35.94
CA MET A 145 -45.69 -4.79 35.47
C MET A 145 -46.55 -4.38 36.67
N LEU A 146 -46.89 -3.09 36.77
CA LEU A 146 -47.87 -2.61 37.73
C LEU A 146 -49.25 -2.77 37.11
N VAL A 147 -50.21 -3.32 37.86
CA VAL A 147 -51.60 -3.45 37.40
C VAL A 147 -52.50 -2.74 38.40
N ALA A 148 -53.28 -1.78 37.90
CA ALA A 148 -54.31 -1.12 38.68
C ALA A 148 -55.67 -1.79 38.43
N THR A 149 -56.32 -2.28 39.49
CA THR A 149 -57.68 -2.83 39.42
C THR A 149 -58.63 -2.01 40.30
N GLU A 150 -59.78 -1.63 39.73
CA GLU A 150 -60.86 -0.97 40.47
C GLU A 150 -61.60 -2.01 41.32
N GLN A 151 -61.75 -1.72 42.60
CA GLN A 151 -62.43 -2.56 43.57
C GLN A 151 -63.92 -2.19 43.65
N PRO A 152 -64.78 -3.10 44.12
CA PRO A 152 -66.22 -2.87 44.19
C PRO A 152 -66.65 -1.68 45.06
N ASP A 153 -65.78 -1.21 45.95
CA ASP A 153 -65.98 -0.05 46.81
C ASP A 153 -65.50 1.28 46.18
N GLY A 154 -65.08 1.26 44.90
CA GLY A 154 -64.54 2.41 44.19
C GLY A 154 -63.10 2.76 44.56
N SER A 155 -62.42 1.94 45.38
CA SER A 155 -60.98 2.06 45.61
C SER A 155 -60.19 1.45 44.44
N TYR A 156 -58.95 1.90 44.25
CA TYR A 156 -58.04 1.31 43.27
C TYR A 156 -56.92 0.57 43.99
N GLN A 157 -56.74 -0.70 43.66
CA GLN A 157 -55.60 -1.49 44.14
C GLN A 157 -54.56 -1.58 43.04
N VAL A 158 -53.35 -1.08 43.33
CA VAL A 158 -52.19 -1.25 42.46
C VAL A 158 -51.37 -2.42 43.00
N THR A 159 -51.17 -3.43 42.17
CA THR A 159 -50.39 -4.62 42.50
C THR A 159 -49.23 -4.79 41.53
N PHE A 160 -48.15 -5.39 41.99
CA PHE A 160 -47.12 -5.91 41.10
C PHE A 160 -47.60 -7.23 40.51
N GLN A 161 -47.58 -7.33 39.18
CA GLN A 161 -47.84 -8.57 38.47
C GLN A 161 -46.59 -9.46 38.61
N GLN A 162 -46.61 -10.38 39.57
CA GLN A 162 -45.57 -11.40 39.73
C GLN A 162 -46.08 -12.78 39.30
N THR A 163 -45.21 -13.57 38.69
CA THR A 163 -45.46 -14.95 38.23
C THR A 163 -45.18 -16.01 39.31
N GLY A 164 -45.28 -15.65 40.60
CA GLY A 164 -45.00 -16.51 41.75
C GLY A 164 -46.20 -16.77 42.66
N THR A 165 -46.05 -17.71 43.62
CA THR A 165 -47.09 -18.09 44.59
C THR A 165 -47.17 -17.20 45.83
N GLU A 166 -46.29 -16.20 45.96
CA GLU A 166 -46.36 -15.21 47.03
C GLU A 166 -47.34 -14.10 46.68
N VAL A 167 -48.10 -13.65 47.68
CA VAL A 167 -49.04 -12.53 47.51
C VAL A 167 -48.22 -11.28 47.20
N PRO A 168 -48.37 -10.68 46.01
CA PRO A 168 -47.55 -9.53 45.64
C PRO A 168 -47.86 -8.34 46.56
N PRO A 169 -46.86 -7.50 46.86
CA PRO A 169 -47.09 -6.26 47.60
C PRO A 169 -48.13 -5.43 46.83
N SER A 170 -49.14 -4.95 47.55
CA SER A 170 -50.23 -4.18 47.00
C SER A 170 -50.42 -2.88 47.77
N VAL A 171 -50.73 -1.82 47.04
CA VAL A 171 -51.10 -0.53 47.63
C VAL A 171 -52.52 -0.25 47.19
N THR A 172 -53.41 -0.10 48.17
CA THR A 172 -54.82 0.23 47.93
C THR A 172 -55.04 1.71 48.22
N PHE A 173 -55.56 2.43 47.24
CA PHE A 173 -55.96 3.82 47.35
C PHE A 173 -57.47 3.88 47.41
N SER A 174 -58.02 4.30 48.55
CA SER A 174 -59.46 4.54 48.72
C SER A 174 -59.71 6.02 49.01
N ILE A 175 -60.74 6.59 48.38
CA ILE A 175 -61.25 7.89 48.79
C ILE A 175 -62.21 7.65 49.94
N VAL A 176 -61.87 8.17 51.13
CA VAL A 176 -62.82 8.23 52.24
C VAL A 176 -63.79 9.37 51.95
N ASP A 177 -65.05 9.04 51.66
CA ASP A 177 -66.11 10.03 51.55
C ASP A 177 -66.28 10.75 52.89
N VAL A 178 -66.07 12.06 52.89
CA VAL A 178 -66.49 12.91 54.00
C VAL A 178 -67.98 13.18 53.80
N PRO A 179 -68.87 12.74 54.70
CA PRO A 179 -70.31 12.87 54.49
C PRO A 179 -70.70 14.35 54.30
N GLY A 180 -71.27 14.68 53.14
CA GLY A 180 -71.84 16.00 52.84
C GLY A 180 -71.26 16.75 51.64
N ALA A 181 -70.21 16.25 50.98
CA ALA A 181 -69.65 16.89 49.78
C ALA A 181 -70.11 16.14 48.51
N GLN A 182 -71.16 16.64 47.83
CA GLN A 182 -71.35 16.31 46.41
C GLN A 182 -70.25 17.01 45.61
N ASN A 183 -69.58 16.25 44.73
CA ASN A 183 -68.33 16.59 44.05
C ASN A 183 -67.14 16.71 45.01
N ASN A 184 -66.50 15.58 45.31
CA ASN A 184 -65.21 15.55 45.96
C ASN A 184 -64.12 15.67 44.87
N PRO A 185 -63.52 16.85 44.65
CA PRO A 185 -62.51 17.05 43.61
C PRO A 185 -61.29 16.12 43.78
N LYS A 186 -61.08 15.53 44.96
CA LYS A 186 -60.03 14.52 45.18
C LYS A 186 -60.35 13.17 44.52
N GLN A 187 -61.63 12.84 44.38
CA GLN A 187 -62.13 11.60 43.77
C GLN A 187 -62.05 11.70 42.23
N ASP A 188 -62.40 12.86 41.68
CA ASP A 188 -62.22 13.17 40.26
C ASP A 188 -60.74 13.20 39.88
N LEU A 189 -59.89 13.83 40.70
CA LEU A 189 -58.44 13.84 40.50
C LEU A 189 -57.84 12.42 40.55
N LEU A 190 -58.32 11.54 41.43
CA LEU A 190 -57.87 10.15 41.49
C LEU A 190 -58.30 9.34 40.27
N LYS A 191 -59.53 9.52 39.77
CA LYS A 191 -59.96 8.92 38.50
C LYS A 191 -59.14 9.43 37.31
N GLU A 192 -58.80 10.72 37.32
CA GLU A 192 -57.96 11.34 36.29
C GLU A 192 -56.53 10.81 36.34
N ILE A 193 -55.92 10.73 37.53
CA ILE A 193 -54.59 10.14 37.75
C ILE A 193 -54.58 8.67 37.31
N SER A 194 -55.57 7.86 37.72
CA SER A 194 -55.67 6.46 37.31
C SER A 194 -55.81 6.30 35.79
N SER A 195 -56.61 7.17 35.14
CA SER A 195 -56.76 7.16 33.68
C SER A 195 -55.49 7.61 32.95
N ALA A 196 -54.76 8.58 33.51
CA ALA A 196 -53.50 9.06 32.97
C ALA A 196 -52.39 8.00 33.10
N ILE A 197 -52.34 7.26 34.21
CA ILE A 197 -51.41 6.13 34.39
C ILE A 197 -51.69 5.02 33.37
N ALA A 198 -52.96 4.64 33.18
CA ALA A 198 -53.34 3.62 32.20
C ALA A 198 -53.04 4.04 30.74
N GLN A 199 -53.08 5.34 30.43
CA GLN A 199 -52.68 5.86 29.11
C GLN A 199 -51.16 5.96 28.95
N ALA A 200 -50.42 6.25 30.02
CA ALA A 200 -48.96 6.32 30.01
C ALA A 200 -48.30 4.96 29.70
N GLU A 201 -48.92 3.85 30.12
CA GLU A 201 -48.47 2.49 29.77
C GLU A 201 -48.47 2.21 28.26
N GLN A 202 -49.23 2.97 27.46
CA GLN A 202 -49.29 2.83 25.99
C GLN A 202 -48.33 3.78 25.26
N LEU A 203 -47.67 4.70 25.97
CA LEU A 203 -46.77 5.67 25.37
C LEU A 203 -45.33 5.13 25.38
N THR A 204 -44.71 5.12 24.21
CA THR A 204 -43.29 4.78 24.04
C THR A 204 -42.48 6.06 23.83
N GLU A 205 -41.33 6.16 24.49
CA GLU A 205 -40.33 7.19 24.21
C GLU A 205 -39.28 6.64 23.25
N LYS A 206 -38.97 7.43 22.23
CA LYS A 206 -37.87 7.15 21.31
C LYS A 206 -36.58 7.66 21.89
N ILE A 207 -35.70 6.75 22.27
CA ILE A 207 -34.33 7.11 22.67
C ILE A 207 -33.36 6.80 21.52
N GLN A 208 -32.37 7.68 21.35
CA GLN A 208 -31.27 7.50 20.42
C GLN A 208 -30.01 7.18 21.21
N ILE A 209 -29.43 6.01 20.96
CA ILE A 209 -28.16 5.60 21.58
C ILE A 209 -27.06 5.70 20.51
N PRO A 210 -26.07 6.59 20.68
CA PRO A 210 -24.92 6.65 19.79
C PRO A 210 -23.96 5.50 20.11
N VAL A 211 -23.70 4.67 19.12
CA VAL A 211 -22.73 3.57 19.20
C VAL A 211 -21.52 3.95 18.34
N GLU A 212 -20.36 4.10 18.97
CA GLU A 212 -19.10 4.33 18.27
C GLU A 212 -18.54 3.01 17.74
N ILE A 213 -18.46 2.89 16.42
CA ILE A 213 -17.77 1.79 15.75
C ILE A 213 -16.29 2.19 15.64
N ALA A 214 -15.43 1.44 16.32
CA ALA A 214 -13.98 1.62 16.24
C ALA A 214 -13.47 1.37 14.82
N GLU A 215 -12.32 1.97 14.50
CA GLU A 215 -11.65 1.80 13.20
C GLU A 215 -11.45 0.33 12.87
N SER A 216 -11.62 -0.04 11.59
CA SER A 216 -11.44 -1.42 11.13
C SER A 216 -10.01 -1.92 11.33
N THR A 217 -9.04 -1.01 11.28
CA THR A 217 -7.63 -1.21 11.65
C THR A 217 -7.02 0.10 12.17
N PRO A 218 -6.00 0.06 13.05
CA PRO A 218 -5.40 1.28 13.59
C PRO A 218 -4.89 2.22 12.49
N GLY A 219 -5.44 3.43 12.43
CA GLY A 219 -5.06 4.47 11.47
C GLY A 219 -5.83 4.45 10.15
N ALA A 220 -6.89 3.64 10.03
CA ALA A 220 -7.74 3.61 8.84
C ALA A 220 -8.62 4.87 8.70
N GLY A 221 -8.93 5.55 9.82
CA GLY A 221 -9.78 6.75 9.83
C GLY A 221 -11.21 6.49 9.37
N ASP A 222 -11.67 5.23 9.44
CA ASP A 222 -13.00 4.79 9.04
C ASP A 222 -13.93 4.55 10.23
N ASN A 223 -13.65 5.17 11.38
CA ASN A 223 -14.57 5.18 12.51
C ASN A 223 -15.85 5.93 12.15
N TYR A 224 -16.98 5.45 12.65
CA TYR A 224 -18.26 6.13 12.48
C TYR A 224 -19.21 5.81 13.63
N THR A 225 -20.15 6.72 13.86
CA THR A 225 -21.16 6.59 14.91
C THR A 225 -22.49 6.17 14.28
N ILE A 226 -23.09 5.10 14.79
CA ILE A 226 -24.44 4.68 14.42
C ILE A 226 -25.38 5.11 15.54
N ASN A 227 -26.44 5.86 15.20
CA ASN A 227 -27.50 6.18 16.15
C ASN A 227 -28.59 5.11 16.03
N VAL A 228 -28.72 4.27 17.06
CA VAL A 228 -29.76 3.24 17.10
C VAL A 228 -30.97 3.80 17.83
N GLU A 229 -32.13 3.82 17.17
CA GLU A 229 -33.42 4.24 17.75
C GLU A 229 -34.09 3.06 18.44
N TYR A 230 -34.46 3.23 19.71
CA TYR A 230 -35.26 2.27 20.46
C TYR A 230 -36.55 2.93 20.98
N ASP A 231 -37.67 2.25 20.78
CA ASP A 231 -38.95 2.57 21.41
C ASP A 231 -39.01 1.88 22.78
N ILE A 232 -38.96 2.64 23.87
CA ILE A 232 -39.05 2.12 25.24
C ILE A 232 -40.40 2.55 25.83
N PRO A 233 -41.19 1.65 26.44
CA PRO A 233 -42.39 2.05 27.17
C PRO A 233 -42.01 3.02 28.29
N MET A 234 -42.65 4.20 28.33
CA MET A 234 -42.39 5.18 29.38
C MET A 234 -42.79 4.60 30.74
N SER A 235 -41.84 4.55 31.65
CA SER A 235 -42.10 4.23 33.05
C SER A 235 -42.88 5.37 33.69
N VAL A 236 -43.85 5.08 34.58
CA VAL A 236 -44.57 6.10 35.35
C VAL A 236 -43.60 6.98 36.16
N ALA A 237 -42.39 6.49 36.47
CA ALA A 237 -41.34 7.23 37.14
C ALA A 237 -40.56 8.23 36.25
N SER A 238 -40.66 8.14 34.92
CA SER A 238 -39.97 9.05 33.98
C SER A 238 -40.82 10.24 33.53
N LEU A 239 -42.10 10.28 33.91
CA LEU A 239 -42.92 11.47 33.73
C LEU A 239 -42.43 12.58 34.69
N SER A 240 -41.88 13.66 34.12
CA SER A 240 -41.56 14.84 34.93
C SER A 240 -42.84 15.44 35.55
N GLU A 241 -42.70 16.08 36.72
CA GLU A 241 -43.84 16.73 37.40
C GLU A 241 -44.55 17.74 36.47
N GLU A 242 -43.80 18.37 35.57
CA GLU A 242 -44.29 19.28 34.52
C GLU A 242 -45.15 18.57 33.46
N GLN A 243 -44.77 17.36 33.02
CA GLN A 243 -45.51 16.57 32.01
C GLN A 243 -46.78 15.94 32.58
N LEU A 244 -46.75 15.49 33.83
CA LEU A 244 -47.96 15.07 34.56
C LEU A 244 -48.93 16.25 34.72
N ARG A 245 -48.41 17.44 35.05
CA ARG A 245 -49.22 18.67 35.13
C ARG A 245 -49.78 19.11 33.79
N GLU A 246 -49.04 18.97 32.69
CA GLU A 246 -49.52 19.25 31.33
C GLU A 246 -50.64 18.29 30.91
N LEU A 247 -50.52 16.99 31.20
CA LEU A 247 -51.57 16.01 30.90
C LEU A 247 -52.87 16.28 31.67
N ILE A 248 -52.77 16.70 32.94
CA ILE A 248 -53.91 17.10 33.78
C ILE A 248 -54.50 18.45 33.29
N LYS A 249 -53.65 19.45 32.97
CA LYS A 249 -54.10 20.75 32.44
C LYS A 249 -54.80 20.67 31.09
N LYS A 250 -54.35 19.79 30.18
CA LYS A 250 -54.93 19.66 28.84
C LYS A 250 -56.39 19.21 28.89
N LYS A 251 -56.84 18.66 30.02
CA LYS A 251 -58.22 18.22 30.29
C LYS A 251 -59.01 19.21 31.16
N GLU A 252 -58.38 19.98 32.05
CA GLU A 252 -59.06 21.11 32.75
C GLU A 252 -59.60 22.17 31.77
N ASN A 253 -58.91 22.41 30.64
CA ASN A 253 -59.43 23.27 29.57
C ASN A 253 -60.68 22.71 28.87
N SER A 254 -61.00 21.41 29.04
CA SER A 254 -62.26 20.83 28.57
C SER A 254 -63.41 21.03 29.56
N TRP A 255 -63.13 21.35 30.83
CA TRP A 255 -64.16 21.61 31.85
C TRP A 255 -64.62 23.08 31.87
N TYR A 256 -63.76 24.02 31.46
CA TYR A 256 -64.18 25.41 31.25
C TYR A 256 -65.11 25.57 30.03
N VAL A 257 -65.09 24.65 29.05
CA VAL A 257 -65.97 24.69 27.88
C VAL A 257 -67.40 24.21 28.20
N ILE A 258 -67.61 23.50 29.31
CA ILE A 258 -68.94 22.97 29.67
C ILE A 258 -69.69 23.90 30.64
N LYS A 259 -69.02 24.82 31.35
CA LYS A 259 -69.73 25.80 32.20
C LYS A 259 -70.42 26.92 31.43
N ASP A 260 -69.93 27.27 30.24
CA ASP A 260 -70.54 28.30 29.40
C ASP A 260 -71.66 27.78 28.47
N SER A 261 -71.90 26.46 28.42
CA SER A 261 -72.97 25.86 27.60
C SER A 261 -74.24 25.46 28.38
N ILE A 262 -74.39 25.83 29.66
CA ILE A 262 -75.60 25.53 30.47
C ILE A 262 -76.20 26.80 31.12
N MET A 263 -76.00 27.99 30.51
CA MET A 263 -76.75 29.21 30.88
C MET A 263 -77.32 29.98 29.67
N GLU A 264 -77.49 29.33 28.53
CA GLU A 264 -78.37 29.80 27.45
C GLU A 264 -79.24 28.63 26.97
N ASP A 265 -80.28 28.34 27.76
CA ASP A 265 -81.69 28.17 27.35
C ASP A 265 -82.56 27.80 28.56
#